data_AF-A0A9W6STB5-F1
#
_entry.id   AF-A0A9W6STB5-F1
#
_cell.length_a   1.000
_cell.length_b   1.000
_cell.length_c   1.000
_cell.angle_alpha   90.00
_cell.angle_beta   90.00
_cell.angle_gamma   90.00
#
_symmetry.space_group_name_H-M   'P 1'
#
loop_
_entity.id
_entity.type
_entity.pdbx_description
1 polymer ?
#
loop_
_entity_poly.entity_id
_entity_poly.type
_entity_poly.pdbx_seq_one_letter_code
_entity_poly.pdbx_strand_id
1 'polypeptide(L)'
;MREALDWAVAFDGYLDATEAAGAMAAVALIAARLGAPVEDERAREVLAARPFEAGAGLVEHALRAWDRVTAATGSEWHDLWADVGRLPEVLALHEPYRAALAAARDQAV
;
A
#
# COMPACT_ATOMS: atom_id res chain seq x y z
N MET A 1 -7.86 -5.11 6.18
CA MET A 1 -7.20 -4.85 4.88
C MET A 1 -8.14 -4.11 3.94
N ARG A 2 -9.22 -4.74 3.44
CA ARG A 2 -10.20 -4.07 2.58
C ARG A 2 -10.77 -2.80 3.21
N GLU A 3 -11.20 -2.86 4.46
CA GLU A 3 -11.71 -1.69 5.20
C GLU A 3 -10.70 -0.51 5.26
N ALA A 4 -9.41 -0.79 5.47
CA ALA A 4 -8.39 0.25 5.48
C ALA A 4 -8.18 0.89 4.09
N LEU A 5 -8.25 0.08 3.04
CA LEU A 5 -8.18 0.56 1.66
C LEU A 5 -9.44 1.35 1.29
N ASP A 6 -10.62 0.89 1.71
CA ASP A 6 -11.90 1.57 1.51
C ASP A 6 -11.88 2.93 2.19
N TRP A 7 -11.44 3.00 3.44
CA TRP A 7 -11.31 4.25 4.17
C TRP A 7 -10.39 5.23 3.45
N ALA A 8 -9.17 4.79 3.09
CA ALA A 8 -8.22 5.65 2.39
C ALA A 8 -8.76 6.18 1.05
N VAL A 9 -9.52 5.37 0.31
CA VAL A 9 -10.03 5.74 -1.02
C VAL A 9 -11.32 6.56 -0.97
N ALA A 10 -12.22 6.26 -0.02
CA ALA A 10 -13.55 6.87 0.04
C ALA A 10 -13.61 8.10 0.95
N PHE A 11 -12.63 8.29 1.83
CA PHE A 11 -12.59 9.44 2.71
C PHE A 11 -12.08 10.69 1.98
N ASP A 12 -12.97 11.67 1.83
CA ASP A 12 -12.68 12.94 1.15
C ASP A 12 -11.91 13.95 2.03
N GLY A 13 -11.73 13.64 3.32
CA GLY A 13 -11.01 14.49 4.26
C GLY A 13 -9.51 14.24 4.30
N TYR A 14 -8.82 14.88 5.25
CA TYR A 14 -7.40 14.68 5.51
C TYR A 14 -7.15 13.32 6.17
N LEU A 15 -6.38 12.45 5.54
CA LEU A 15 -6.04 11.13 6.11
C LEU A 15 -5.04 11.29 7.24
N ASP A 16 -5.39 10.83 8.43
CA ASP A 16 -4.45 10.83 9.55
C ASP A 16 -3.35 9.76 9.35
N ALA A 17 -2.30 9.86 10.17
CA ALA A 17 -1.15 8.98 10.08
C ALA A 17 -1.50 7.52 10.33
N THR A 18 -2.47 7.24 11.20
CA THR A 18 -2.90 5.87 11.55
C THR A 18 -3.60 5.21 10.37
N GLU A 19 -4.52 5.92 9.75
CA GLU A 19 -5.32 5.43 8.63
C GLU A 19 -4.47 5.30 7.37
N ALA A 20 -3.64 6.30 7.09
CA ALA A 20 -2.69 6.25 6.01
C ALA A 20 -1.68 5.11 6.18
N ALA A 21 -1.14 4.90 7.39
CA ALA A 21 -0.26 3.76 7.67
C ALA A 21 -0.98 2.42 7.52
N GLY A 22 -2.24 2.32 7.97
CA GLY A 22 -3.07 1.13 7.80
C GLY A 22 -3.30 0.78 6.33
N ALA A 23 -3.54 1.78 5.49
CA ALA A 23 -3.67 1.60 4.05
C ALA A 23 -2.35 1.18 3.39
N MET A 24 -1.22 1.79 3.77
CA MET A 24 0.11 1.41 3.25
C MET A 24 0.50 -0.02 3.67
N ALA A 25 0.18 -0.43 4.90
CA ALA A 25 0.35 -1.81 5.34
C ALA A 25 -0.51 -2.78 4.53
N ALA A 26 -1.77 -2.41 4.23
CA ALA A 26 -2.64 -3.20 3.37
C ALA A 26 -2.07 -3.32 1.94
N VAL A 27 -1.54 -2.24 1.37
CA VAL A 27 -0.85 -2.25 0.07
C VAL A 27 0.35 -3.20 0.10
N ALA A 28 1.23 -3.09 1.09
CA ALA A 28 2.41 -3.95 1.20
C ALA A 28 2.04 -5.44 1.32
N LEU A 29 1.00 -5.78 2.07
CA LEU A 29 0.53 -7.17 2.20
C LEU A 29 0.00 -7.73 0.86
N ILE A 30 -0.74 -6.94 0.10
CA ILE A 30 -1.24 -7.36 -1.24
C ILE A 30 -0.08 -7.52 -2.21
N ALA A 31 0.85 -6.56 -2.23
CA ALA A 31 2.03 -6.64 -3.07
C ALA A 31 2.91 -7.86 -2.72
N ALA A 32 3.12 -8.13 -1.43
CA ALA A 32 3.84 -9.31 -0.96
C ALA A 32 3.16 -10.60 -1.41
N ARG A 33 1.82 -10.65 -1.37
CA ARG A 33 1.04 -11.78 -1.88
C ARG A 33 1.24 -12.00 -3.39
N LEU A 34 1.53 -10.95 -4.14
CA LEU A 34 1.84 -10.95 -5.57
C LEU A 34 3.33 -11.20 -5.87
N GLY A 35 4.15 -11.46 -4.85
CA GLY A 35 5.57 -11.80 -5.01
C GLY A 35 6.54 -10.64 -4.80
N ALA A 36 6.08 -9.49 -4.29
CA ALA A 36 7.00 -8.44 -3.85
C ALA A 36 7.87 -8.94 -2.67
N PRO A 37 9.13 -8.47 -2.57
CA PRO A 37 10.05 -8.94 -1.54
C PRO A 37 9.58 -8.56 -0.14
N VAL A 38 9.65 -9.50 0.80
CA VAL A 38 9.38 -9.26 2.23
C VAL A 38 10.61 -9.69 3.03
N GLU A 39 11.30 -8.73 3.63
CA GLU A 39 12.53 -9.00 4.39
C GLU A 39 12.24 -9.70 5.72
N ASP A 40 11.14 -9.34 6.38
CA ASP A 40 10.73 -9.88 7.67
C ASP A 40 10.27 -11.35 7.54
N GLU A 41 11.01 -12.28 8.17
CA GLU A 41 10.71 -13.72 8.17
C GLU A 41 9.34 -14.01 8.78
N ARG A 42 9.00 -13.35 9.89
CA ARG A 42 7.71 -13.56 10.56
C ARG A 42 6.55 -13.13 9.67
N ALA A 43 6.70 -12.03 8.94
CA ALA A 43 5.71 -11.58 7.96
C ALA A 43 5.55 -12.59 6.82
N ARG A 44 6.64 -13.16 6.31
CA ARG A 44 6.60 -14.24 5.29
C ARG A 44 5.86 -15.47 5.80
N GLU A 45 6.15 -15.93 7.01
CA GLU A 45 5.44 -17.06 7.64
C GLU A 45 3.93 -16.80 7.77
N VAL A 46 3.54 -15.60 8.24
CA VAL A 46 2.13 -15.23 8.38
C VAL A 46 1.41 -15.24 7.03
N LEU A 47 2.03 -14.65 6.01
CA LEU A 47 1.46 -14.60 4.66
C LEU A 47 1.31 -16.01 4.05
N ALA A 48 2.29 -16.89 4.27
CA ALA A 48 2.22 -18.27 3.83
C ALA A 48 1.11 -19.05 4.55
N ALA A 49 0.94 -18.83 5.86
CA ALA A 49 -0.07 -19.50 6.67
C ALA A 49 -1.51 -18.98 6.45
N ARG A 50 -1.67 -17.76 5.90
CA ARG A 50 -2.97 -17.12 5.70
C ARG A 50 -3.13 -16.63 4.26
N PRO A 51 -3.28 -17.55 3.29
CA PRO A 51 -3.44 -17.16 1.90
C PRO A 51 -4.76 -16.44 1.68
N PHE A 52 -4.72 -15.40 0.84
CA PHE A 52 -5.90 -14.74 0.30
C PHE A 52 -5.76 -14.57 -1.21
N GLU A 53 -6.86 -14.30 -1.90
CA GLU A 53 -6.83 -14.00 -3.34
C GLU A 53 -6.64 -12.50 -3.56
N ALA A 54 -5.59 -12.15 -4.32
CA ALA A 54 -5.31 -10.77 -4.74
C ALA A 54 -5.89 -10.52 -6.14
N GLY A 55 -7.23 -10.65 -6.26
CA GLY A 55 -7.92 -10.45 -7.54
C GLY A 55 -7.86 -9.00 -8.04
N ALA A 56 -8.17 -8.80 -9.33
CA ALA A 56 -8.03 -7.52 -10.03
C ALA A 56 -8.62 -6.32 -9.27
N GLY A 57 -9.86 -6.43 -8.79
CA GLY A 57 -10.50 -5.34 -8.05
C GLY A 57 -9.80 -4.98 -6.73
N LEU A 58 -9.15 -5.93 -6.06
CA LEU A 58 -8.37 -5.65 -4.85
C LEU A 58 -7.04 -4.97 -5.20
N VAL A 59 -6.41 -5.36 -6.31
CA VAL A 59 -5.19 -4.73 -6.83
C VAL A 59 -5.44 -3.28 -7.24
N GLU A 60 -6.51 -3.02 -8.00
CA GLU A 60 -6.90 -1.66 -8.38
C GLU A 60 -7.17 -0.79 -7.14
N HIS A 61 -7.88 -1.34 -6.15
CA HIS A 61 -8.18 -0.62 -4.92
C HIS A 61 -6.91 -0.30 -4.13
N ALA A 62 -5.94 -1.23 -4.07
CA ALA A 62 -4.65 -0.99 -3.44
C ALA A 62 -3.86 0.12 -4.15
N LEU A 63 -3.83 0.15 -5.48
CA LEU A 63 -3.18 1.22 -6.25
C LEU A 63 -3.84 2.58 -6.00
N ARG A 64 -5.17 2.64 -5.93
CA ARG A 64 -5.88 3.88 -5.60
C ARG A 64 -5.57 4.37 -4.19
N ALA A 65 -5.51 3.47 -3.21
CA ALA A 65 -5.13 3.82 -1.84
C ALA A 65 -3.68 4.31 -1.77
N TRP A 66 -2.77 3.64 -2.48
CA TRP A 66 -1.38 4.06 -2.63
C TRP A 66 -1.27 5.48 -3.18
N ASP A 67 -1.93 5.76 -4.31
CA ASP A 67 -1.89 7.09 -4.94
C ASP A 67 -2.46 8.16 -4.01
N ARG A 68 -3.51 7.83 -3.26
CA ARG A 68 -4.17 8.75 -2.31
C ARG A 68 -3.32 9.05 -1.07
N VAL A 69 -2.61 8.07 -0.52
CA VAL A 69 -1.74 8.26 0.65
C VAL A 69 -0.44 8.98 0.27
N THR A 70 0.10 8.69 -0.92
CA THR A 70 1.36 9.28 -1.39
C THR A 70 1.19 10.63 -2.09
N ALA A 71 -0.06 11.09 -2.30
CA ALA A 71 -0.35 12.40 -2.85
C ALA A 71 0.17 13.53 -1.96
N ALA A 72 0.64 14.61 -2.58
CA ALA A 72 1.23 15.77 -1.89
C ALA A 72 0.27 16.56 -1.00
N THR A 73 -1.03 16.25 -1.06
CA THR A 73 -2.06 16.93 -0.28
C THR A 73 -3.02 15.93 0.31
N GLY A 74 -3.42 16.17 1.56
CA GLY A 74 -4.50 15.41 2.19
C GLY A 74 -4.08 14.12 2.89
N SER A 75 -2.79 13.92 3.18
CA SER A 75 -2.30 12.77 3.94
C SER A 75 -1.20 13.16 4.92
N GLU A 76 -1.42 12.86 6.20
CA GLU A 76 -0.42 13.04 7.25
C GLU A 76 0.81 12.17 7.06
N TRP A 77 0.66 10.98 6.47
CA TRP A 77 1.80 10.13 6.15
C TRP A 77 2.75 10.80 5.17
N HIS A 78 2.23 11.42 4.11
CA HIS A 78 3.04 12.19 3.17
C HIS A 78 3.74 13.34 3.88
N ASP A 79 2.96 14.13 4.63
CA ASP A 79 3.46 15.33 5.31
C ASP A 79 4.56 14.99 6.33
N LEU A 80 4.36 13.97 7.16
CA LEU A 80 5.36 13.52 8.14
C LEU A 80 6.70 13.11 7.50
N TRP A 81 6.67 12.41 6.37
CA TRP A 81 7.90 12.02 5.67
C TRP A 81 8.52 13.18 4.89
N ALA A 82 7.71 14.08 4.37
CA ALA A 82 8.16 15.30 3.69
C ALA A 82 8.84 16.26 4.68
N ASP A 83 8.26 16.45 5.86
CA ASP A 83 8.73 17.35 6.92
C ASP A 83 10.13 16.99 7.42
N VAL A 84 10.45 15.69 7.47
CA VAL A 84 11.79 15.21 7.84
C VAL A 84 12.72 15.03 6.62
N GLY A 85 12.27 15.39 5.41
CA GLY A 85 13.05 15.33 4.18
C GLY A 85 13.36 13.91 3.67
N ARG A 86 12.60 12.90 4.10
CA ARG A 86 12.86 11.47 3.78
C ARG A 86 11.83 10.85 2.85
N LEU A 87 10.80 11.59 2.41
CA LEU A 87 9.78 11.10 1.49
C LEU A 87 10.34 10.39 0.25
N PRO A 88 11.34 10.92 -0.49
CA PRO A 88 11.87 10.22 -1.66
C PRO A 88 12.45 8.84 -1.35
N GLU A 89 13.12 8.69 -0.21
CA GLU A 89 13.71 7.43 0.21
C GLU A 89 12.65 6.41 0.61
N VAL A 90 11.61 6.86 1.33
CA VAL A 90 10.51 6.00 1.71
C VAL A 90 9.71 5.52 0.49
N LEU A 91 9.48 6.40 -0.49
CA LEU A 91 8.86 6.00 -1.75
C LEU A 91 9.73 4.98 -2.51
N ALA A 92 11.05 5.19 -2.56
CA ALA A 92 11.98 4.24 -3.17
C ALA A 92 11.96 2.86 -2.49
N LEU A 93 11.87 2.82 -1.16
CA LEU A 93 11.77 1.57 -0.39
C LEU A 93 10.49 0.78 -0.71
N HIS A 94 9.41 1.47 -1.06
CA HIS A 94 8.14 0.84 -1.37
C HIS A 94 7.93 0.60 -2.88
N GLU A 95 8.81 1.09 -3.75
CA GLU A 95 8.70 0.91 -5.20
C GLU A 95 8.53 -0.57 -5.62
N PRO A 96 9.21 -1.57 -5.01
CA PRO A 96 8.95 -2.97 -5.32
C PRO A 96 7.49 -3.39 -5.08
N TYR A 97 6.82 -2.82 -4.08
CA TYR A 97 5.42 -3.10 -3.79
C TYR A 97 4.50 -2.53 -4.87
N ARG A 98 4.75 -1.27 -5.26
CA ARG A 98 4.00 -0.60 -6.32
C ARG A 98 4.17 -1.31 -7.67
N ALA A 99 5.39 -1.74 -7.99
CA ALA A 99 5.70 -2.48 -9.22
C ALA A 99 4.95 -3.82 -9.30
N ALA A 100 4.91 -4.58 -8.20
CA ALA A 100 4.16 -5.84 -8.16
C ALA A 100 2.65 -5.64 -8.38
N LEU A 101 2.07 -4.60 -7.79
CA LEU A 101 0.67 -4.25 -8.01
C LEU A 101 0.38 -3.83 -9.45
N ALA A 102 1.23 -2.98 -10.04
CA ALA A 102 1.08 -2.54 -11.43
C ALA A 102 1.19 -3.72 -12.41
N ALA A 103 2.18 -4.59 -12.23
CA ALA A 103 2.35 -5.78 -13.05
C ALA A 103 1.15 -6.74 -12.96
N ALA A 104 0.56 -6.90 -11.77
CA ALA A 104 -0.61 -7.75 -11.57
C ALA A 104 -1.87 -7.16 -12.21
N ARG A 105 -2.05 -5.82 -12.15
CA ARG A 105 -3.16 -5.13 -12.84
C ARG A 105 -3.06 -5.35 -14.35
N ASP A 106 -1.88 -5.19 -14.93
CA ASP A 106 -1.69 -5.28 -16.38
C ASP A 106 -1.85 -6.72 -16.92
N GLN A 107 -1.71 -7.73 -16.06
CA GLN A 107 -1.99 -9.15 -16.37
C GLN A 107 -3.46 -9.55 -16.23
N ALA A 108 -4.27 -8.72 -15.56
CA ALA A 108 -5.69 -8.98 -15.31
C ALA A 108 -6.63 -8.36 -16.36
N VAL A 109 -6.07 -7.60 -17.32
CA VAL A 109 -6.74 -7.01 -18.48
C VAL A 109 -6.59 -7.92 -19.69
#